data_AF-A0A6N9NSX7-F1
#
_entry.id   AF-A0A6N9NSX7-F1
#
_cell.length_a   1.000
_cell.length_b   1.000
_cell.length_c   1.000
_cell.angle_alpha   90.00
_cell.angle_beta   90.00
_cell.angle_gamma   90.00
#
_symmetry.space_group_name_H-M   'P 1'
#
loop_
_entity.id
_entity.type
_entity.pdbx_description
1 polymer ?
#
loop_
_entity_poly.entity_id
_entity_poly.type
_entity_poly.pdbx_seq_one_letter_code
_entity_poly.pdbx_strand_id
1 'polypeptide(L)'
;MEINPTTGWRREKAAPSGSKTTAQSTAKNQSISAGAPPKLDTFERSAAEPFGGQMSAAGEHGLHLEGSIPSAGELVLYEPDEAEKDGIDWEGIEQYVSHLSISLENADDIQRSVHHTASMYLAAKACIQRRFAGREDILAEKMSKLDSLMAQAKNRLASSYQSSVGNFYEQAGSPGAADRLGKEFSAAIEERFLQIESLATEKGILGSEKEVSYTHLSLSLEVMSLENWIHNPEAEPSSLKNLEAAGFVAKTAAGINTNEWSLMGDGELGIHLALQYMKMAHTLDRLNISDGMSSFLLGSFEAYLGQQSGGALAHSKNTADPYQYALKQYQEHGDIRQAFLASAHKYLEDGFFSRFITAPNGTGMSHATRYRLSISQFLSSLEQGSFADVSKSIAGNGIYSMSAYA
;
A
#
# COMPACT_ATOMS: atom_id res chain seq x y z
N MET A 1 -34.48 24.81 -14.48
CA MET A 1 -33.93 24.82 -13.12
C MET A 1 -32.51 25.34 -13.28
N GLU A 2 -32.35 26.65 -13.12
CA GLU A 2 -31.10 27.37 -13.38
C GLU A 2 -30.30 27.45 -12.08
N ILE A 3 -29.01 27.14 -12.15
CA ILE A 3 -28.08 27.26 -11.02
C ILE A 3 -26.98 28.22 -11.43
N ASN A 4 -26.97 29.39 -10.81
CA ASN A 4 -25.89 30.38 -10.89
C ASN A 4 -24.78 30.04 -9.88
N PRO A 5 -23.49 30.25 -10.22
CA PRO A 5 -22.37 30.03 -9.32
C PRO A 5 -21.91 31.29 -8.57
N THR A 6 -21.50 31.07 -7.32
CA THR A 6 -20.43 31.73 -6.53
C THR A 6 -20.28 33.26 -6.50
N THR A 7 -20.31 33.83 -5.29
CA THR A 7 -19.43 34.97 -4.90
C THR A 7 -18.96 34.83 -3.45
N GLY A 8 -17.68 35.10 -3.21
CA GLY A 8 -17.07 35.06 -1.88
C GLY A 8 -15.55 35.20 -1.88
N TRP A 9 -15.02 36.17 -2.64
CA TRP A 9 -13.61 36.57 -2.61
C TRP A 9 -13.32 37.52 -1.43
N ARG A 10 -12.21 37.30 -0.71
CA ARG A 10 -11.39 38.40 -0.15
C ARG A 10 -9.91 38.03 -0.12
N ARG A 11 -9.10 38.85 -0.81
CA ARG A 11 -7.63 38.90 -0.83
C ARG A 11 -7.07 39.57 0.42
N GLU A 12 -5.86 39.18 0.81
CA GLU A 12 -4.69 40.00 1.23
C GLU A 12 -3.48 39.03 1.27
N LYS A 13 -2.21 39.34 0.99
CA LYS A 13 -1.45 40.45 0.37
C LYS A 13 -0.03 39.85 0.17
N ALA A 14 0.57 40.07 -0.99
CA ALA A 14 1.96 39.69 -1.26
C ALA A 14 2.90 40.89 -1.06
N ALA A 15 4.13 40.63 -0.58
CA ALA A 15 5.43 41.26 -0.93
C ALA A 15 6.38 41.33 0.30
N PRO A 16 7.73 41.49 0.13
CA PRO A 16 8.59 41.14 -1.00
C PRO A 16 9.93 40.47 -0.58
N SER A 17 10.65 39.99 -1.60
CA SER A 17 12.07 39.60 -1.61
C SER A 17 13.03 40.77 -1.35
N GLY A 18 14.12 40.52 -0.62
CA GLY A 18 15.26 41.43 -0.53
C GLY A 18 16.49 40.76 0.08
N SER A 19 17.48 40.46 -0.76
CA SER A 19 18.82 39.99 -0.40
C SER A 19 19.79 41.16 -0.12
N LYS A 20 20.59 41.10 0.97
CA LYS A 20 22.05 41.39 1.01
C LYS A 20 22.64 41.40 2.44
N THR A 21 23.57 40.47 2.66
CA THR A 21 24.92 40.59 3.24
C THR A 21 25.20 41.26 4.61
N THR A 22 26.02 40.53 5.40
CA THR A 22 27.22 40.92 6.20
C THR A 22 27.17 40.84 7.74
N ALA A 23 27.88 39.83 8.24
CA ALA A 23 28.83 39.76 9.38
C ALA A 23 28.57 40.38 10.77
N GLN A 24 28.82 39.51 11.77
CA GLN A 24 29.49 39.72 13.06
C GLN A 24 28.88 40.70 14.08
N SER A 25 28.48 40.17 15.24
CA SER A 25 29.05 40.56 16.55
C SER A 25 28.43 39.75 17.69
N THR A 26 29.30 39.08 18.45
CA THR A 26 29.11 38.57 19.82
C THR A 26 28.57 39.63 20.78
N ALA A 27 27.60 39.27 21.65
CA ALA A 27 27.57 39.66 23.06
C ALA A 27 26.47 38.92 23.82
N LYS A 28 26.87 38.25 24.91
CA LYS A 28 26.00 37.78 26.00
C LYS A 28 25.21 38.96 26.59
N ASN A 29 23.94 38.74 26.92
CA ASN A 29 23.37 39.28 28.15
C ASN A 29 22.17 38.45 28.61
N GLN A 30 22.30 37.87 29.81
CA GLN A 30 21.20 37.39 30.62
C GLN A 30 20.43 38.60 31.15
N SER A 31 19.11 38.62 31.00
CA SER A 31 18.23 39.39 31.88
C SER A 31 17.02 38.55 32.25
N ILE A 32 16.93 38.21 33.53
CA ILE A 32 15.76 37.68 34.18
C ILE A 32 14.72 38.81 34.29
N SER A 33 13.52 38.61 33.77
CA SER A 33 12.34 39.35 34.25
C SER A 33 11.09 38.47 34.20
N ALA A 34 10.38 38.48 35.33
CA ALA A 34 9.25 37.65 35.69
C ALA A 34 7.97 37.91 34.87
N GLY A 35 7.12 36.87 34.82
CA GLY A 35 5.67 37.02 34.72
C GLY A 35 5.07 36.93 33.31
N ALA A 36 5.00 35.72 32.74
CA ALA A 36 4.06 35.39 31.68
C ALA A 36 3.27 34.13 32.09
N PRO A 37 1.95 34.06 31.84
CA PRO A 37 1.13 32.89 32.18
C PRO A 37 1.60 31.66 31.38
N PRO A 38 1.45 30.43 31.91
CA PRO A 38 1.95 29.24 31.24
C PRO A 38 1.22 29.08 29.90
N LYS A 39 2.00 29.00 28.82
CA LYS A 39 1.48 28.56 27.52
C LYS A 39 1.02 27.12 27.68
N LEU A 40 -0.28 26.89 27.46
CA LEU A 40 -0.99 25.62 27.50
C LEU A 40 -0.71 24.74 26.26
N ASP A 41 0.55 24.67 25.81
CA ASP A 41 0.94 23.87 24.64
C ASP A 41 2.41 23.43 24.73
N THR A 42 2.80 22.89 25.88
CA THR A 42 3.97 22.03 25.95
C THR A 42 3.46 20.62 26.22
N PHE A 43 3.45 19.80 25.17
CA PHE A 43 3.55 18.35 25.34
C PHE A 43 4.74 18.09 26.26
N GLU A 44 4.48 17.79 27.53
CA GLU A 44 5.51 17.18 28.37
C GLU A 44 5.81 15.82 27.76
N ARG A 45 7.00 15.68 27.18
CA ARG A 45 7.52 14.43 26.64
C ARG A 45 7.64 13.43 27.80
N SER A 46 6.77 12.43 27.82
CA SER A 46 6.65 11.45 28.89
C SER A 46 7.54 10.20 28.74
N ALA A 47 8.54 10.21 27.85
CA ALA A 47 9.50 9.12 27.74
C ALA A 47 10.92 9.64 27.44
N ALA A 48 11.94 8.94 27.96
CA ALA A 48 13.31 9.11 27.52
C ALA A 48 13.38 8.75 26.02
N GLU A 49 13.90 9.66 25.19
CA GLU A 49 14.14 9.37 23.79
C GLU A 49 15.04 8.13 23.69
N PRO A 50 14.61 7.02 23.07
CA PRO A 50 15.41 5.80 23.01
C PRO A 50 16.74 5.98 22.27
N PHE A 51 16.90 7.11 21.57
CA PHE A 51 18.12 7.54 20.90
C PHE A 51 18.59 8.94 21.33
N GLY A 52 18.01 9.57 22.36
CA GLY A 52 18.24 11.00 22.60
C GLY A 52 17.90 11.88 21.39
N GLY A 53 18.55 13.05 21.29
CA GLY A 53 18.40 13.97 20.15
C GLY A 53 19.07 13.52 18.85
N GLN A 54 19.40 12.22 18.73
CA GLN A 54 20.12 11.62 17.59
C GLN A 54 19.20 11.18 16.44
N MET A 55 17.88 11.20 16.66
CA MET A 55 16.90 11.03 15.58
C MET A 55 16.21 12.35 15.28
N SER A 56 16.44 12.87 14.08
CA SER A 56 15.61 13.94 13.50
C SER A 56 14.44 13.33 12.74
N ALA A 57 13.26 13.96 12.83
CA ALA A 57 12.08 13.57 12.05
C ALA A 57 12.40 13.47 10.55
N ALA A 58 11.81 12.48 9.88
CA ALA A 58 12.07 12.16 8.48
C ALA A 58 11.87 13.37 7.55
N GLY A 59 12.90 13.71 6.78
CA GLY A 59 12.84 14.67 5.68
C GLY A 59 12.59 13.97 4.34
N GLU A 60 12.58 14.75 3.25
CA GLU A 60 12.36 14.28 1.87
C GLU A 60 13.38 13.21 1.40
N HIS A 61 14.47 13.03 2.14
CA HIS A 61 15.56 12.08 1.86
C HIS A 61 15.65 10.91 2.85
N GLY A 62 14.63 10.72 3.70
CA GLY A 62 14.51 9.56 4.59
C GLY A 62 14.81 9.87 6.06
N LEU A 63 14.90 8.79 6.84
CA LEU A 63 15.27 8.82 8.26
C LEU A 63 16.79 8.96 8.40
N HIS A 64 17.23 10.07 8.97
CA HIS A 64 18.62 10.27 9.34
C HIS A 64 18.82 9.91 10.82
N LEU A 65 19.67 8.90 11.06
CA LEU A 65 20.21 8.61 12.38
C LEU A 65 21.56 9.32 12.52
N GLU A 66 21.60 10.40 13.30
CA GLU A 66 22.84 11.12 13.64
C GLU A 66 23.39 10.56 14.95
N GLY A 67 24.24 9.53 14.88
CA GLY A 67 24.86 8.97 16.07
C GLY A 67 25.63 7.69 15.78
N SER A 68 26.45 7.27 16.74
CA SER A 68 27.01 5.92 16.75
C SER A 68 25.87 4.92 16.77
N ILE A 69 25.91 3.89 15.91
CA ILE A 69 25.01 2.75 16.05
C ILE A 69 25.20 2.21 17.48
N PRO A 70 24.13 2.06 18.28
CA PRO A 70 24.24 1.54 19.63
C PRO A 70 24.97 0.19 19.63
N SER A 71 25.87 -0.02 20.58
CA SER A 71 26.56 -1.29 20.74
C SER A 71 25.54 -2.41 20.96
N ALA A 72 25.87 -3.64 20.57
CA ALA A 72 25.00 -4.79 20.81
C ALA A 72 24.62 -4.87 22.31
N GLY A 73 23.32 -4.81 22.61
CA GLY A 73 22.79 -4.81 23.97
C GLY A 73 22.47 -3.43 24.58
N GLU A 74 22.76 -2.32 23.88
CA GLU A 74 22.41 -0.96 24.35
C GLU A 74 20.96 -0.56 24.01
N LEU A 75 20.33 -1.24 23.05
CA LEU A 75 18.92 -1.01 22.72
C LEU A 75 18.04 -1.63 23.81
N VAL A 76 17.44 -0.76 24.62
CA VAL A 76 16.41 -1.15 25.59
C VAL A 76 15.06 -0.93 24.93
N LEU A 77 14.26 -2.00 24.82
CA LEU A 77 12.87 -1.87 24.38
C LEU A 77 12.10 -1.06 25.42
N TYR A 78 11.25 -0.13 24.97
CA TYR A 78 10.32 0.53 25.87
C TYR A 78 9.41 -0.52 26.50
N GLU A 79 9.45 -0.61 27.82
CA GLU A 79 8.56 -1.43 28.61
C GLU A 79 7.59 -0.49 29.35
N PRO A 80 6.27 -0.64 29.17
CA PRO A 80 5.32 0.11 29.97
C PRO A 80 5.56 -0.22 31.44
N ASP A 81 5.48 0.79 32.31
CA ASP A 81 5.85 0.69 33.73
C ASP A 81 5.17 -0.51 34.41
N GLU A 82 5.96 -1.55 34.70
CA GLU A 82 5.47 -2.83 35.23
C GLU A 82 4.80 -2.67 36.60
N ALA A 83 5.10 -1.57 37.31
CA ALA A 83 4.61 -1.27 38.65
C ALA A 83 3.16 -0.76 38.68
N GLU A 84 2.63 -0.19 37.59
CA GLU A 84 1.29 0.43 37.60
C GLU A 84 0.28 -0.11 36.56
N LYS A 85 0.68 -0.84 35.51
CA LYS A 85 -0.26 -1.18 34.41
C LYS A 85 0.00 -2.53 33.76
N ASP A 86 -0.20 -3.63 34.50
CA ASP A 86 -0.30 -5.03 34.02
C ASP A 86 0.71 -5.54 32.95
N GLY A 87 1.79 -4.77 32.69
CA GLY A 87 2.80 -5.00 31.67
C GLY A 87 2.33 -4.75 30.23
N ILE A 88 1.12 -4.22 29.99
CA ILE A 88 0.53 -4.09 28.64
C ILE A 88 0.39 -2.62 28.26
N ASP A 89 0.84 -2.31 27.05
CA ASP A 89 0.64 -0.99 26.44
C ASP A 89 -0.78 -0.84 25.87
N TRP A 90 -1.76 -0.69 26.76
CA TRP A 90 -3.16 -0.53 26.38
C TRP A 90 -3.41 0.71 25.52
N GLU A 91 -2.70 1.81 25.80
CA GLU A 91 -2.83 3.06 25.06
C GLU A 91 -2.30 2.89 23.63
N GLY A 92 -1.15 2.23 23.45
CA GLY A 92 -0.62 1.89 22.14
C GLY A 92 -1.54 0.97 21.34
N ILE A 93 -2.13 -0.05 21.98
CA ILE A 93 -3.13 -0.92 21.33
C ILE A 93 -4.35 -0.11 20.89
N GLU A 94 -4.92 0.70 21.77
CA GLU A 94 -6.09 1.55 21.49
C GLU A 94 -5.79 2.53 20.35
N GLN A 95 -4.63 3.18 20.38
CA GLN A 95 -4.18 4.11 19.35
C GLN A 95 -4.03 3.40 18.00
N TYR A 96 -3.34 2.25 17.96
CA TYR A 96 -3.18 1.47 16.72
C TYR A 96 -4.54 1.07 16.13
N VAL A 97 -5.43 0.49 16.94
CA VAL A 97 -6.78 0.08 16.51
C VAL A 97 -7.58 1.27 16.00
N SER A 98 -7.47 2.44 16.62
CA SER A 98 -8.21 3.65 16.22
C SER A 98 -7.78 4.22 14.86
N HIS A 99 -6.53 3.98 14.45
CA HIS A 99 -5.96 4.44 13.17
C HIS A 99 -5.93 3.35 12.09
N LEU A 100 -6.23 2.11 12.45
CA LEU A 100 -6.25 0.98 11.53
C LEU A 100 -7.27 1.23 10.42
N SER A 101 -6.78 1.22 9.18
CA SER A 101 -7.57 1.37 7.97
C SER A 101 -6.81 0.86 6.74
N ILE A 102 -7.55 0.25 5.81
CA ILE A 102 -7.06 -0.10 4.50
C ILE A 102 -7.66 0.85 3.47
N SER A 103 -6.78 1.36 2.63
CA SER A 103 -7.04 2.22 1.49
C SER A 103 -6.39 1.60 0.26
N LEU A 104 -6.62 2.16 -0.92
CA LEU A 104 -5.92 1.68 -2.13
C LEU A 104 -4.40 1.82 -2.02
N GLU A 105 -3.88 2.76 -1.21
CA GLU A 105 -2.43 2.99 -1.09
C GLU A 105 -1.70 1.85 -0.37
N ASN A 106 -2.37 1.13 0.53
CA ASN A 106 -1.79 0.05 1.34
C ASN A 106 -2.51 -1.30 1.16
N ALA A 107 -3.45 -1.41 0.21
CA ALA A 107 -4.20 -2.64 -0.03
C ALA A 107 -3.37 -3.79 -0.63
N ASP A 108 -2.18 -3.48 -1.15
CA ASP A 108 -1.19 -4.42 -1.65
C ASP A 108 -0.19 -4.90 -0.57
N ASP A 109 -0.39 -4.52 0.71
CA ASP A 109 0.41 -4.96 1.87
C ASP A 109 -0.50 -5.30 3.08
N ILE A 110 -1.69 -5.86 2.81
CA ILE A 110 -2.68 -6.14 3.86
C ILE A 110 -2.21 -7.24 4.82
N GLN A 111 -1.41 -8.21 4.34
CA GLN A 111 -0.91 -9.30 5.17
C GLN A 111 -0.11 -8.78 6.36
N ARG A 112 0.72 -7.74 6.16
CA ARG A 112 1.49 -7.11 7.24
C ARG A 112 0.59 -6.55 8.34
N SER A 113 -0.49 -5.87 7.95
CA SER A 113 -1.47 -5.32 8.91
C SER A 113 -2.15 -6.43 9.71
N VAL A 114 -2.49 -7.55 9.05
CA VAL A 114 -3.09 -8.72 9.70
C VAL A 114 -2.10 -9.37 10.67
N HIS A 115 -0.85 -9.57 10.25
CA HIS A 115 0.20 -10.19 11.08
C HIS A 115 0.52 -9.36 12.32
N HIS A 116 0.67 -8.05 12.16
CA HIS A 116 0.92 -7.16 13.29
C HIS A 116 -0.25 -7.18 14.27
N THR A 117 -1.49 -7.09 13.78
CA THR A 117 -2.68 -7.14 14.63
C THR A 117 -2.80 -8.47 15.38
N ALA A 118 -2.50 -9.60 14.72
CA ALA A 118 -2.49 -10.92 15.34
C ALA A 118 -1.44 -11.04 16.44
N SER A 119 -0.22 -10.60 16.15
CA SER A 119 0.93 -10.66 17.06
C SER A 119 0.66 -9.84 18.32
N MET A 120 0.14 -8.62 18.14
CA MET A 120 -0.25 -7.72 19.22
C MET A 120 -1.33 -8.35 20.13
N TYR A 121 -2.39 -8.91 19.53
CA TYR A 121 -3.47 -9.57 20.28
C TYR A 121 -2.99 -10.80 21.04
N LEU A 122 -2.25 -11.70 20.37
CA LEU A 122 -1.79 -12.95 20.97
C LEU A 122 -0.77 -12.70 22.09
N ALA A 123 0.10 -11.71 21.94
CA ALA A 123 1.02 -11.30 23.00
C ALA A 123 0.26 -10.77 24.23
N ALA A 124 -0.67 -9.84 24.04
CA ALA A 124 -1.47 -9.30 25.13
C ALA A 124 -2.28 -10.41 25.82
N LYS A 125 -2.93 -11.28 25.05
CA LYS A 125 -3.70 -12.44 25.56
C LYS A 125 -2.83 -13.33 26.45
N ALA A 126 -1.65 -13.71 25.99
CA ALA A 126 -0.75 -14.57 26.75
C ALA A 126 -0.24 -13.89 28.04
N CYS A 127 0.10 -12.60 27.98
CA CYS A 127 0.52 -11.85 29.16
C CYS A 127 -0.60 -11.73 30.21
N ILE A 128 -1.83 -11.41 29.78
CA ILE A 128 -3.02 -11.34 30.67
C ILE A 128 -3.25 -12.69 31.35
N GLN A 129 -3.28 -13.77 30.56
CA GLN A 129 -3.56 -15.11 31.06
C GLN A 129 -2.53 -15.58 32.09
N ARG A 130 -1.24 -15.31 31.85
CA ARG A 130 -0.17 -15.65 32.80
C ARG A 130 -0.24 -14.82 34.08
N ARG A 131 -0.35 -13.49 33.96
CA ARG A 131 -0.26 -12.55 35.10
C ARG A 131 -1.48 -12.57 36.02
N PHE A 132 -2.64 -12.94 35.48
CA PHE A 132 -3.89 -13.01 36.23
C PHE A 132 -4.41 -14.44 36.42
N ALA A 133 -3.56 -15.46 36.21
CA ALA A 133 -3.86 -16.83 36.59
C ALA A 133 -4.26 -16.90 38.08
N GLY A 134 -5.46 -17.39 38.38
CA GLY A 134 -6.01 -17.47 39.74
C GLY A 134 -6.68 -16.18 40.25
N ARG A 135 -6.80 -15.13 39.42
CA ARG A 135 -7.58 -13.91 39.69
C ARG A 135 -8.67 -13.76 38.64
N GLU A 136 -9.67 -14.63 38.71
CA GLU A 136 -10.73 -14.78 37.69
C GLU A 136 -11.45 -13.48 37.33
N ASP A 137 -11.79 -12.64 38.32
CA ASP A 137 -12.51 -11.38 38.07
C ASP A 137 -11.69 -10.42 37.21
N ILE A 138 -10.39 -10.27 37.50
CA ILE A 138 -9.48 -9.38 36.77
C ILE A 138 -9.13 -9.98 35.41
N LEU A 139 -8.93 -11.29 35.35
CA LEU A 139 -8.69 -12.01 34.09
C LEU A 139 -9.86 -11.80 33.12
N ALA A 140 -11.09 -11.98 33.59
CA ALA A 140 -12.29 -11.80 32.78
C ALA A 140 -12.45 -10.35 32.30
N GLU A 141 -12.22 -9.37 33.19
CA GLU A 141 -12.28 -7.94 32.82
C GLU A 141 -11.27 -7.59 31.72
N LYS A 142 -10.00 -8.00 31.89
CA LYS A 142 -8.92 -7.69 30.97
C LYS A 142 -9.05 -8.41 29.63
N MET A 143 -9.46 -9.67 29.64
CA MET A 143 -9.77 -10.41 28.42
C MET A 143 -10.95 -9.80 27.67
N SER A 144 -12.01 -9.39 28.37
CA SER A 144 -13.15 -8.71 27.74
C SER A 144 -12.74 -7.40 27.07
N LYS A 145 -11.88 -6.61 27.72
CA LYS A 145 -11.30 -5.39 27.11
C LYS A 145 -10.50 -5.72 25.84
N LEU A 146 -9.60 -6.71 25.92
CA LEU A 146 -8.77 -7.11 24.79
C LEU A 146 -9.60 -7.64 23.62
N ASP A 147 -10.57 -8.51 23.88
CA ASP A 147 -11.45 -9.10 22.86
C ASP A 147 -12.32 -8.04 22.20
N SER A 148 -12.77 -7.02 22.94
CA SER A 148 -13.49 -5.86 22.39
C SER A 148 -12.61 -5.05 21.43
N LEU A 149 -11.36 -4.73 21.81
CA LEU A 149 -10.40 -4.05 20.95
C LEU A 149 -10.07 -4.88 19.71
N MET A 150 -9.93 -6.19 19.86
CA MET A 150 -9.66 -7.10 18.75
C MET A 150 -10.85 -7.17 17.78
N ALA A 151 -12.07 -7.28 18.29
CA ALA A 151 -13.28 -7.24 17.46
C ALA A 151 -13.38 -5.91 16.70
N GLN A 152 -13.05 -4.79 17.34
CA GLN A 152 -12.97 -3.49 16.68
C GLN A 152 -11.91 -3.46 15.58
N ALA A 153 -10.71 -3.99 15.82
CA ALA A 153 -9.64 -4.05 14.84
C ALA A 153 -10.05 -4.86 13.59
N LYS A 154 -10.61 -6.07 13.78
CA LYS A 154 -11.11 -6.91 12.67
C LYS A 154 -12.17 -6.21 11.86
N ASN A 155 -13.15 -5.61 12.54
CA ASN A 155 -14.22 -4.87 11.88
C ASN A 155 -13.68 -3.69 11.08
N ARG A 156 -12.69 -2.95 11.59
CA ARG A 156 -12.07 -1.84 10.87
C ARG A 156 -11.29 -2.31 9.64
N LEU A 157 -10.48 -3.36 9.76
CA LEU A 157 -9.80 -3.96 8.61
C LEU A 157 -10.80 -4.38 7.54
N ALA A 158 -11.79 -5.20 7.90
CA ALA A 158 -12.78 -5.71 6.97
C ALA A 158 -13.61 -4.59 6.32
N SER A 159 -14.15 -3.66 7.11
CA SER A 159 -14.99 -2.58 6.61
C SER A 159 -14.24 -1.56 5.76
N SER A 160 -12.99 -1.23 6.11
CA SER A 160 -12.17 -0.31 5.31
C SER A 160 -11.71 -0.95 4.00
N TYR A 161 -11.35 -2.24 4.01
CA TYR A 161 -11.05 -2.99 2.78
C TYR A 161 -12.28 -3.10 1.86
N GLN A 162 -13.44 -3.43 2.41
CA GLN A 162 -14.72 -3.40 1.70
C GLN A 162 -15.00 -2.02 1.10
N SER A 163 -14.81 -0.96 1.87
CA SER A 163 -15.13 0.40 1.46
C SER A 163 -14.13 1.00 0.46
N SER A 164 -12.93 0.44 0.37
CA SER A 164 -11.88 0.88 -0.56
C SER A 164 -11.79 -0.06 -1.77
N VAL A 165 -11.12 -1.20 -1.60
CA VAL A 165 -10.90 -2.22 -2.64
C VAL A 165 -12.23 -2.79 -3.13
N GLY A 166 -13.12 -3.17 -2.21
CA GLY A 166 -14.43 -3.72 -2.54
C GLY A 166 -15.27 -2.77 -3.41
N ASN A 167 -15.38 -1.51 -2.97
CA ASN A 167 -16.09 -0.47 -3.71
C ASN A 167 -15.45 -0.14 -5.06
N PHE A 168 -14.12 -0.23 -5.19
CA PHE A 168 -13.46 -0.10 -6.49
C PHE A 168 -14.01 -1.12 -7.49
N TYR A 169 -14.10 -2.40 -7.09
CA TYR A 169 -14.64 -3.46 -7.97
C TYR A 169 -16.13 -3.29 -8.25
N GLU A 170 -16.90 -2.83 -7.27
CA GLU A 170 -18.32 -2.50 -7.43
C GLU A 170 -18.50 -1.41 -8.52
N GLN A 171 -17.71 -0.34 -8.45
CA GLN A 171 -17.71 0.76 -9.42
C GLN A 171 -17.21 0.33 -10.79
N ALA A 172 -16.22 -0.58 -10.84
CA ALA A 172 -15.71 -1.19 -12.07
C ALA A 172 -16.70 -2.18 -12.73
N GLY A 173 -17.93 -2.29 -12.23
CA GLY A 173 -19.00 -3.06 -12.87
C GLY A 173 -19.13 -4.49 -12.34
N SER A 174 -18.70 -4.76 -11.11
CA SER A 174 -18.89 -6.04 -10.42
C SER A 174 -19.86 -5.90 -9.23
N PRO A 175 -21.19 -5.93 -9.46
CA PRO A 175 -22.17 -5.75 -8.38
C PRO A 175 -22.01 -6.76 -7.24
N GLY A 176 -22.06 -6.27 -6.00
CA GLY A 176 -21.87 -7.11 -4.80
C GLY A 176 -20.42 -7.47 -4.49
N ALA A 177 -19.45 -6.99 -5.28
CA ALA A 177 -18.04 -7.22 -4.99
C ALA A 177 -17.61 -6.63 -3.65
N ALA A 178 -18.16 -5.49 -3.23
CA ALA A 178 -17.76 -4.89 -1.96
C ALA A 178 -18.11 -5.79 -0.76
N ASP A 179 -19.36 -6.22 -0.67
CA ASP A 179 -19.83 -7.11 0.39
C ASP A 179 -19.11 -8.47 0.35
N ARG A 180 -18.93 -9.04 -0.84
CA ARG A 180 -18.22 -10.31 -1.01
C ARG A 180 -16.77 -10.22 -0.52
N LEU A 181 -15.99 -9.26 -1.03
CA LEU A 181 -14.57 -9.11 -0.69
C LEU A 181 -14.37 -8.73 0.79
N GLY A 182 -15.28 -7.93 1.36
CA GLY A 182 -15.28 -7.64 2.80
C GLY A 182 -15.47 -8.89 3.66
N LYS A 183 -16.41 -9.76 3.30
CA LYS A 183 -16.66 -11.03 3.99
C LYS A 183 -15.51 -12.01 3.82
N GLU A 184 -14.99 -12.15 2.60
CA GLU A 184 -13.81 -12.99 2.33
C GLU A 184 -12.61 -12.53 3.15
N PHE A 185 -12.37 -11.22 3.24
CA PHE A 185 -11.27 -10.68 4.05
C PHE A 185 -11.47 -10.88 5.55
N SER A 186 -12.69 -10.66 6.05
CA SER A 186 -13.02 -10.94 7.45
C SER A 186 -12.72 -12.41 7.81
N ALA A 187 -13.13 -13.36 6.97
CA ALA A 187 -12.84 -14.78 7.18
C ALA A 187 -11.33 -15.09 7.11
N ALA A 188 -10.62 -14.47 6.16
CA ALA A 188 -9.19 -14.66 5.99
C ALA A 188 -8.37 -14.13 7.18
N ILE A 189 -8.81 -13.05 7.82
CA ILE A 189 -8.22 -12.54 9.07
C ILE A 189 -8.34 -13.61 10.17
N GLU A 190 -9.52 -14.17 10.39
CA GLU A 190 -9.72 -15.17 11.46
C GLU A 190 -8.90 -16.44 11.21
N GLU A 191 -8.88 -16.93 9.97
CA GLU A 191 -8.06 -18.07 9.57
C GLU A 191 -6.58 -17.82 9.88
N ARG A 192 -6.09 -16.63 9.52
CA ARG A 192 -4.68 -16.28 9.74
C ARG A 192 -4.33 -16.14 11.22
N PHE A 193 -5.22 -15.61 12.02
CA PHE A 193 -5.05 -15.51 13.47
C PHE A 193 -4.83 -16.89 14.10
N LEU A 194 -5.66 -17.86 13.73
CA LEU A 194 -5.55 -19.24 14.21
C LEU A 194 -4.23 -19.89 13.78
N GLN A 195 -3.77 -19.63 12.54
CA GLN A 195 -2.48 -20.14 12.06
C GLN A 195 -1.30 -19.56 12.84
N ILE A 196 -1.28 -18.24 13.09
CA ILE A 196 -0.21 -17.59 13.86
C ILE A 196 -0.21 -18.12 15.30
N GLU A 197 -1.38 -18.28 15.93
CA GLU A 197 -1.50 -18.85 17.28
C GLU A 197 -0.99 -20.30 17.34
N SER A 198 -1.37 -21.13 16.36
CA SER A 198 -0.91 -22.51 16.25
C SER A 198 0.61 -22.58 16.08
N LEU A 199 1.17 -21.82 15.15
CA LEU A 199 2.61 -21.78 14.88
C LEU A 199 3.40 -21.31 16.10
N ALA A 200 2.91 -20.26 16.78
CA ALA A 200 3.56 -19.74 17.98
C ALA A 200 3.52 -20.72 19.15
N THR A 201 2.46 -21.54 19.22
CA THR A 201 2.34 -22.63 20.20
C THR A 201 3.31 -23.76 19.87
N GLU A 202 3.38 -24.20 18.61
CA GLU A 202 4.32 -25.23 18.15
C GLU A 202 5.78 -24.84 18.41
N LYS A 203 6.13 -23.57 18.17
CA LYS A 203 7.47 -23.03 18.44
C LYS A 203 7.74 -22.73 19.92
N GLY A 204 6.76 -22.96 20.81
CA GLY A 204 6.90 -22.73 22.25
C GLY A 204 6.96 -21.25 22.67
N ILE A 205 6.67 -20.31 21.78
CA ILE A 205 6.68 -18.87 22.07
C ILE A 205 5.56 -18.51 23.05
N LEU A 206 4.35 -19.01 22.79
CA LEU A 206 3.20 -18.83 23.70
C LEU A 206 3.22 -19.81 24.89
N GLY A 207 3.97 -20.91 24.80
CA GLY A 207 4.07 -21.94 25.84
C GLY A 207 5.22 -21.78 26.84
N SER A 208 6.12 -20.80 26.63
CA SER A 208 7.28 -20.60 27.50
C SER A 208 6.89 -20.27 28.94
N GLU A 209 7.46 -21.01 29.90
CA GLU A 209 7.35 -20.74 31.35
C GLU A 209 8.15 -19.51 31.80
N LYS A 210 9.09 -19.03 30.96
CA LYS A 210 9.80 -17.79 31.26
C LYS A 210 8.85 -16.61 31.14
N GLU A 211 8.86 -15.77 32.16
CA GLU A 211 8.18 -14.47 32.12
C GLU A 211 8.88 -13.59 31.09
N VAL A 212 8.15 -13.24 30.04
CA VAL A 212 8.61 -12.41 28.92
C VAL A 212 7.66 -11.22 28.86
N SER A 213 8.20 -10.00 28.76
CA SER A 213 7.37 -8.80 28.69
C SER A 213 6.55 -8.77 27.39
N TYR A 214 5.42 -8.05 27.44
CA TYR A 214 4.50 -7.92 26.31
C TYR A 214 5.21 -7.46 25.03
N THR A 215 6.07 -6.44 25.13
CA THR A 215 6.79 -5.87 23.99
C THR A 215 7.68 -6.92 23.32
N HIS A 216 8.44 -7.70 24.10
CA HIS A 216 9.28 -8.77 23.58
C HIS A 216 8.45 -9.88 22.93
N LEU A 217 7.32 -10.25 23.55
CA LEU A 217 6.45 -11.30 23.03
C LEU A 217 5.78 -10.88 21.71
N SER A 218 5.27 -9.65 21.65
CA SER A 218 4.66 -9.07 20.45
C SER A 218 5.65 -9.04 19.29
N LEU A 219 6.87 -8.53 19.53
CA LEU A 219 7.93 -8.51 18.52
C LEU A 219 8.33 -9.92 18.07
N SER A 220 8.45 -10.87 19.00
CA SER A 220 8.81 -12.25 18.68
C SER A 220 7.76 -12.92 17.79
N LEU A 221 6.48 -12.67 18.06
CA LEU A 221 5.38 -13.18 17.24
C LEU A 221 5.36 -12.53 15.87
N GLU A 222 5.60 -11.22 15.78
CA GLU A 222 5.62 -10.51 14.51
C GLU A 222 6.77 -11.01 13.63
N VAL A 223 7.99 -11.09 14.17
CA VAL A 223 9.16 -11.65 13.48
C VAL A 223 8.90 -13.08 13.04
N MET A 224 8.37 -13.94 13.92
CA MET A 224 8.03 -15.32 13.57
C MET A 224 7.03 -15.37 12.41
N SER A 225 5.97 -14.57 12.46
CA SER A 225 4.94 -14.56 11.42
C SER A 225 5.49 -14.10 10.07
N LEU A 226 6.35 -13.06 10.07
CA LEU A 226 6.98 -12.52 8.87
C LEU A 226 8.04 -13.47 8.30
N GLU A 227 8.88 -14.06 9.14
CA GLU A 227 9.87 -15.05 8.71
C GLU A 227 9.20 -16.27 8.10
N ASN A 228 8.13 -16.78 8.74
CA ASN A 228 7.38 -17.91 8.19
C ASN A 228 6.75 -17.57 6.84
N TRP A 229 6.19 -16.36 6.71
CA TRP A 229 5.65 -15.87 5.45
C TRP A 229 6.70 -15.77 4.34
N ILE A 230 7.87 -15.20 4.64
CA ILE A 230 8.96 -15.03 3.66
C ILE A 230 9.52 -16.38 3.20
N HIS A 231 9.72 -17.32 4.12
CA HIS A 231 10.35 -18.60 3.81
C HIS A 231 9.36 -19.67 3.32
N ASN A 232 8.09 -19.56 3.71
CA ASN A 232 7.02 -20.49 3.35
C ASN A 232 5.80 -19.74 2.78
N PRO A 233 5.92 -19.02 1.65
CA PRO A 233 4.83 -18.23 1.10
C PRO A 233 3.60 -19.06 0.70
N GLU A 234 3.78 -20.35 0.44
CA GLU A 234 2.70 -21.30 0.13
C GLU A 234 1.97 -21.82 1.40
N ALA A 235 2.50 -21.54 2.59
CA ALA A 235 1.83 -21.85 3.85
C ALA A 235 0.79 -20.78 4.25
N GLU A 236 0.75 -19.65 3.54
CA GLU A 236 -0.27 -18.62 3.74
C GLU A 236 -1.65 -19.10 3.30
N PRO A 237 -2.73 -18.63 3.94
CA PRO A 237 -4.06 -18.79 3.40
C PRO A 237 -4.10 -18.21 1.99
N SER A 238 -4.42 -19.04 1.00
CA SER A 238 -4.60 -18.58 -0.39
C SER A 238 -5.60 -17.41 -0.50
N SER A 239 -6.50 -17.28 0.48
CA SER A 239 -7.47 -16.21 0.63
C SER A 239 -6.82 -14.83 0.82
N LEU A 240 -5.85 -14.68 1.74
CA LEU A 240 -5.15 -13.39 1.95
C LEU A 240 -4.34 -12.98 0.73
N LYS A 241 -3.65 -13.92 0.10
CA LYS A 241 -2.87 -13.68 -1.12
C LYS A 241 -3.76 -13.21 -2.28
N ASN A 242 -4.92 -13.85 -2.46
CA ASN A 242 -5.92 -13.45 -3.44
C ASN A 242 -6.44 -12.03 -3.20
N LEU A 243 -6.66 -11.66 -1.92
CA LEU A 243 -7.16 -10.34 -1.54
C LEU A 243 -6.08 -9.26 -1.71
N GLU A 244 -4.82 -9.54 -1.37
CA GLU A 244 -3.72 -8.61 -1.60
C GLU A 244 -3.53 -8.34 -3.10
N ALA A 245 -3.65 -9.37 -3.95
CA ALA A 245 -3.66 -9.20 -5.40
C ALA A 245 -4.85 -8.34 -5.88
N ALA A 246 -6.03 -8.47 -5.25
CA ALA A 246 -7.17 -7.61 -5.53
C ALA A 246 -6.88 -6.14 -5.14
N GLY A 247 -6.21 -5.92 -4.01
CA GLY A 247 -5.72 -4.60 -3.61
C GLY A 247 -4.72 -4.02 -4.62
N PHE A 248 -3.74 -4.82 -5.05
CA PHE A 248 -2.75 -4.44 -6.05
C PHE A 248 -3.38 -4.02 -7.40
N VAL A 249 -4.34 -4.80 -7.90
CA VAL A 249 -5.05 -4.49 -9.15
C VAL A 249 -5.84 -3.19 -9.01
N ALA A 250 -6.58 -3.01 -7.90
CA ALA A 250 -7.36 -1.81 -7.65
C ALA A 250 -6.49 -0.55 -7.56
N LYS A 251 -5.38 -0.63 -6.79
CA LYS A 251 -4.37 0.43 -6.68
C LYS A 251 -3.77 0.78 -8.03
N THR A 252 -3.36 -0.23 -8.79
CA THR A 252 -2.73 -0.04 -10.10
C THR A 252 -3.69 0.58 -11.11
N ALA A 253 -4.94 0.12 -11.13
CA ALA A 253 -5.98 0.67 -11.99
C ALA A 253 -6.29 2.13 -11.64
N ALA A 254 -6.46 2.45 -10.35
CA ALA A 254 -6.70 3.81 -9.89
C ALA A 254 -5.53 4.77 -10.21
N GLY A 255 -4.31 4.24 -10.34
CA GLY A 255 -3.13 5.00 -10.76
C GLY A 255 -3.02 5.25 -12.27
N ILE A 256 -3.87 4.68 -13.12
CA ILE A 256 -3.75 4.79 -14.57
C ILE A 256 -3.85 6.26 -15.03
N ASN A 257 -2.88 6.70 -15.83
CA ASN A 257 -2.90 8.02 -16.45
C ASN A 257 -3.73 8.00 -17.76
N THR A 258 -4.98 8.42 -17.67
CA THR A 258 -5.91 8.43 -18.82
C THR A 258 -5.71 9.63 -19.75
N ASN A 259 -4.98 10.67 -19.33
CA ASN A 259 -4.82 11.90 -20.13
C ASN A 259 -4.18 11.61 -21.49
N GLU A 260 -3.25 10.66 -21.54
CA GLU A 260 -2.51 10.28 -22.74
C GLU A 260 -3.38 9.56 -23.78
N TRP A 261 -4.45 8.89 -23.34
CA TRP A 261 -5.32 8.13 -24.22
C TRP A 261 -6.04 9.01 -25.23
N SER A 262 -6.37 10.24 -24.84
CA SER A 262 -7.01 11.22 -25.72
C SER A 262 -6.14 11.66 -26.91
N LEU A 263 -4.84 11.35 -26.86
CA LEU A 263 -3.84 11.80 -27.83
C LEU A 263 -3.40 10.66 -28.77
N MET A 264 -3.91 9.45 -28.52
CA MET A 264 -3.71 8.27 -29.35
C MET A 264 -4.84 8.17 -30.40
N GLY A 265 -4.51 7.68 -31.59
CA GLY A 265 -5.56 7.25 -32.54
C GLY A 265 -6.24 5.96 -32.08
N ASP A 266 -7.46 5.69 -32.52
CA ASP A 266 -8.26 4.53 -32.09
C ASP A 266 -7.50 3.20 -32.07
N GLY A 267 -6.72 2.94 -33.13
CA GLY A 267 -5.92 1.71 -33.26
C GLY A 267 -4.77 1.63 -32.27
N GLU A 268 -4.08 2.75 -32.03
CA GLU A 268 -3.01 2.85 -31.04
C GLU A 268 -3.58 2.68 -29.63
N LEU A 269 -4.70 3.34 -29.33
CA LEU A 269 -5.40 3.22 -28.06
C LEU A 269 -5.77 1.76 -27.78
N GLY A 270 -6.31 1.03 -28.76
CA GLY A 270 -6.67 -0.38 -28.60
C GLY A 270 -5.48 -1.26 -28.22
N ILE A 271 -4.35 -1.07 -28.91
CA ILE A 271 -3.10 -1.81 -28.61
C ILE A 271 -2.52 -1.38 -27.26
N HIS A 272 -2.61 -0.10 -26.90
CA HIS A 272 -2.13 0.41 -25.61
C HIS A 272 -2.91 -0.18 -24.44
N LEU A 273 -4.25 -0.18 -24.50
CA LEU A 273 -5.11 -0.79 -23.48
C LEU A 273 -4.85 -2.30 -23.36
N ALA A 274 -4.64 -2.98 -24.50
CA ALA A 274 -4.28 -4.40 -24.48
C ALA A 274 -2.91 -4.62 -23.81
N LEU A 275 -1.95 -3.73 -24.02
CA LEU A 275 -0.65 -3.80 -23.34
C LEU A 275 -0.79 -3.68 -21.82
N GLN A 276 -1.62 -2.76 -21.33
CA GLN A 276 -1.86 -2.64 -19.89
C GLN A 276 -2.51 -3.92 -19.33
N TYR A 277 -3.50 -4.46 -20.04
CA TYR A 277 -4.14 -5.74 -19.69
C TYR A 277 -3.13 -6.90 -19.67
N MET A 278 -2.32 -7.05 -20.72
CA MET A 278 -1.32 -8.13 -20.83
C MET A 278 -0.28 -8.05 -19.71
N LYS A 279 0.19 -6.84 -19.35
CA LYS A 279 1.09 -6.65 -18.21
C LYS A 279 0.42 -7.06 -16.89
N MET A 280 -0.86 -6.71 -16.71
CA MET A 280 -1.61 -7.13 -15.51
C MET A 280 -1.76 -8.65 -15.45
N ALA A 281 -2.21 -9.28 -16.55
CA ALA A 281 -2.34 -10.73 -16.66
C ALA A 281 -1.03 -11.45 -16.33
N HIS A 282 0.08 -11.01 -16.96
CA HIS A 282 1.39 -11.59 -16.71
C HIS A 282 1.88 -11.40 -15.26
N THR A 283 1.43 -10.35 -14.58
CA THR A 283 1.73 -10.14 -13.16
C THR A 283 0.94 -11.12 -12.29
N LEU A 284 -0.37 -11.26 -12.54
CA LEU A 284 -1.23 -12.16 -11.78
C LEU A 284 -0.82 -13.63 -11.94
N ASP A 285 -0.37 -14.03 -13.13
CA ASP A 285 0.17 -15.38 -13.38
C ASP A 285 1.38 -15.70 -12.47
N ARG A 286 2.17 -14.69 -12.09
CA ARG A 286 3.32 -14.87 -11.17
C ARG A 286 2.93 -14.82 -9.70
N LEU A 287 1.80 -14.18 -9.37
CA LEU A 287 1.35 -14.09 -7.98
C LEU A 287 0.78 -15.42 -7.48
N ASN A 288 0.64 -16.46 -8.30
CA ASN A 288 0.13 -17.78 -7.91
C ASN A 288 -1.15 -17.64 -7.04
N ILE A 289 -2.10 -16.87 -7.57
CA ILE A 289 -3.45 -16.68 -7.02
C ILE A 289 -4.41 -17.68 -7.67
N SER A 290 -5.57 -17.91 -7.06
CA SER A 290 -6.55 -18.84 -7.62
C SER A 290 -7.06 -18.38 -8.99
N ASP A 291 -7.32 -19.32 -9.91
CA ASP A 291 -7.86 -19.04 -11.25
C ASP A 291 -9.16 -18.22 -11.20
N GLY A 292 -10.03 -18.52 -10.23
CA GLY A 292 -11.27 -17.80 -10.01
C GLY A 292 -11.04 -16.34 -9.61
N MET A 293 -10.04 -16.07 -8.76
CA MET A 293 -9.65 -14.71 -8.42
C MET A 293 -8.98 -14.02 -9.62
N SER A 294 -8.02 -14.67 -10.28
CA SER A 294 -7.35 -14.10 -11.47
C SER A 294 -8.35 -13.67 -12.55
N SER A 295 -9.31 -14.55 -12.86
CA SER A 295 -10.37 -14.26 -13.84
C SER A 295 -11.26 -13.09 -13.41
N PHE A 296 -11.64 -13.03 -12.13
CA PHE A 296 -12.40 -11.92 -11.57
C PHE A 296 -11.63 -10.59 -11.69
N LEU A 297 -10.36 -10.57 -11.27
CA LEU A 297 -9.51 -9.38 -11.29
C LEU A 297 -9.27 -8.87 -12.71
N LEU A 298 -8.97 -9.76 -13.66
CA LEU A 298 -8.77 -9.39 -15.06
C LEU A 298 -10.05 -8.89 -15.73
N GLY A 299 -11.18 -9.53 -15.44
CA GLY A 299 -12.48 -9.07 -15.95
C GLY A 299 -12.84 -7.67 -15.44
N SER A 300 -12.64 -7.40 -14.15
CA SER A 300 -12.87 -6.07 -13.59
C SER A 300 -11.86 -5.04 -14.11
N PHE A 301 -10.60 -5.44 -14.34
CA PHE A 301 -9.59 -4.56 -14.91
C PHE A 301 -9.92 -4.18 -16.37
N GLU A 302 -10.36 -5.13 -17.20
CA GLU A 302 -10.85 -4.85 -18.55
C GLU A 302 -12.06 -3.93 -18.55
N ALA A 303 -13.04 -4.19 -17.67
CA ALA A 303 -14.20 -3.32 -17.50
C ALA A 303 -13.81 -1.89 -17.11
N TYR A 304 -12.84 -1.75 -16.18
CA TYR A 304 -12.28 -0.45 -15.81
C TYR A 304 -11.62 0.25 -17.00
N LEU A 305 -10.75 -0.42 -17.76
CA LEU A 305 -10.13 0.14 -18.97
C LEU A 305 -11.19 0.58 -20.00
N GLY A 306 -12.23 -0.22 -20.19
CA GLY A 306 -13.36 0.10 -21.05
C GLY A 306 -14.11 1.36 -20.61
N GLN A 307 -14.42 1.47 -19.32
CA GLN A 307 -15.09 2.65 -18.76
C GLN A 307 -14.23 3.91 -18.86
N GLN A 308 -12.97 3.84 -18.44
CA GLN A 308 -12.07 5.00 -18.43
C GLN A 308 -11.71 5.49 -19.84
N SER A 309 -11.74 4.61 -20.84
CA SER A 309 -11.55 4.99 -22.25
C SER A 309 -12.80 5.57 -22.91
N GLY A 310 -13.83 5.92 -22.13
CA GLY A 310 -15.10 6.45 -22.65
C GLY A 310 -15.95 5.40 -23.37
N GLY A 311 -15.75 4.12 -23.06
CA GLY A 311 -16.44 3.01 -23.73
C GLY A 311 -15.82 2.62 -25.07
N ALA A 312 -14.58 3.04 -25.37
CA ALA A 312 -13.95 2.77 -26.67
C ALA A 312 -13.88 1.27 -27.00
N LEU A 313 -13.65 0.41 -25.99
CA LEU A 313 -13.67 -1.05 -26.14
C LEU A 313 -15.05 -1.64 -26.48
N ALA A 314 -16.14 -0.91 -26.19
CA ALA A 314 -17.51 -1.36 -26.46
C ALA A 314 -18.12 -0.69 -27.72
N HIS A 315 -17.68 0.52 -28.06
CA HIS A 315 -18.37 1.37 -29.05
C HIS A 315 -17.55 1.67 -30.30
N SER A 316 -16.22 1.50 -30.26
CA SER A 316 -15.35 1.71 -31.43
C SER A 316 -14.72 0.40 -31.90
N LYS A 317 -15.13 -0.09 -33.07
CA LYS A 317 -14.47 -1.24 -33.70
C LYS A 317 -12.99 -0.98 -33.97
N ASN A 318 -12.64 0.26 -34.30
CA ASN A 318 -11.26 0.65 -34.59
C ASN A 318 -10.36 0.57 -33.35
N THR A 319 -10.92 0.56 -32.13
CA THR A 319 -10.20 0.33 -30.88
C THR A 319 -10.35 -1.11 -30.39
N ALA A 320 -11.55 -1.66 -30.45
CA ALA A 320 -11.85 -3.01 -29.97
C ALA A 320 -11.16 -4.12 -30.78
N ASP A 321 -11.11 -4.00 -32.11
CA ASP A 321 -10.50 -5.02 -32.97
C ASP A 321 -8.97 -5.16 -32.72
N PRO A 322 -8.18 -4.07 -32.67
CA PRO A 322 -6.77 -4.16 -32.27
C PRO A 322 -6.57 -4.70 -30.85
N TYR A 323 -7.42 -4.29 -29.90
CA TYR A 323 -7.35 -4.77 -28.52
C TYR A 323 -7.52 -6.30 -28.45
N GLN A 324 -8.61 -6.81 -29.03
CA GLN A 324 -8.93 -8.24 -29.03
C GLN A 324 -7.88 -9.05 -29.82
N TYR A 325 -7.37 -8.51 -30.92
CA TYR A 325 -6.29 -9.16 -31.67
C TYR A 325 -5.01 -9.28 -30.83
N ALA A 326 -4.61 -8.23 -30.12
CA ALA A 326 -3.44 -8.26 -29.24
C ALA A 326 -3.59 -9.29 -28.11
N LEU A 327 -4.76 -9.33 -27.45
CA LEU A 327 -5.02 -10.34 -26.43
C LEU A 327 -4.97 -11.76 -26.99
N LYS A 328 -5.51 -11.99 -28.19
CA LYS A 328 -5.43 -13.29 -28.85
C LYS A 328 -3.98 -13.69 -29.13
N GLN A 329 -3.15 -12.78 -29.63
CA GLN A 329 -1.72 -13.04 -29.86
C GLN A 329 -0.98 -13.34 -28.55
N TYR A 330 -1.35 -12.68 -27.45
CA TYR A 330 -0.79 -12.98 -26.14
C TYR A 330 -1.21 -14.35 -25.62
N GLN A 331 -2.48 -14.71 -25.73
CA GLN A 331 -2.98 -16.03 -25.34
C GLN A 331 -2.33 -17.16 -26.14
N GLU A 332 -2.03 -16.94 -27.42
CA GLU A 332 -1.37 -17.92 -28.29
C GLU A 332 0.12 -18.14 -27.98
N HIS A 333 0.82 -17.11 -27.48
CA HIS A 333 2.29 -17.11 -27.39
C HIS A 333 2.87 -16.88 -25.99
N GLY A 334 2.10 -16.31 -25.07
CA GLY A 334 2.57 -15.90 -23.74
C GLY A 334 3.60 -14.76 -23.75
N ASP A 335 3.89 -14.16 -24.91
CA ASP A 335 4.91 -13.11 -25.07
C ASP A 335 4.27 -11.76 -25.40
N ILE A 336 4.37 -10.83 -24.43
CA ILE A 336 3.86 -9.45 -24.54
C ILE A 336 4.51 -8.69 -25.72
N ARG A 337 5.82 -8.88 -25.95
CA ARG A 337 6.54 -8.20 -27.04
C ARG A 337 6.05 -8.70 -28.39
N GLN A 338 5.91 -10.01 -28.54
CA GLN A 338 5.43 -10.61 -29.77
C GLN A 338 3.98 -10.18 -30.06
N ALA A 339 3.11 -10.23 -29.06
CA ALA A 339 1.71 -9.82 -29.18
C ALA A 339 1.57 -8.34 -29.57
N PHE A 340 2.36 -7.46 -28.94
CA PHE A 340 2.41 -6.04 -29.28
C PHE A 340 2.85 -5.82 -30.74
N LEU A 341 3.96 -6.45 -31.15
CA LEU A 341 4.52 -6.26 -32.50
C LEU A 341 3.57 -6.77 -33.58
N ALA A 342 3.00 -7.96 -33.41
CA ALA A 342 2.04 -8.52 -34.35
C ALA A 342 0.81 -7.61 -34.52
N SER A 343 0.32 -7.04 -33.42
CA SER A 343 -0.85 -6.16 -33.43
C SER A 343 -0.55 -4.81 -34.07
N ALA A 344 0.59 -4.22 -33.73
CA ALA A 344 1.04 -2.96 -34.32
C ALA A 344 1.25 -3.08 -35.83
N HIS A 345 1.84 -4.18 -36.32
CA HIS A 345 1.98 -4.42 -37.75
C HIS A 345 0.65 -4.60 -38.49
N LYS A 346 -0.39 -5.10 -37.80
CA LYS A 346 -1.69 -5.36 -38.43
C LYS A 346 -2.59 -4.13 -38.46
N TYR A 347 -2.59 -3.33 -37.40
CA TYR A 347 -3.57 -2.26 -37.20
C TYR A 347 -3.00 -0.84 -37.24
N LEU A 348 -1.68 -0.68 -37.24
CA LEU A 348 -1.03 0.63 -37.31
C LEU A 348 -0.29 0.76 -38.65
N GLU A 349 -0.20 1.99 -39.15
CA GLU A 349 0.51 2.28 -40.39
C GLU A 349 2.01 2.02 -40.24
N ASP A 350 2.71 1.72 -41.35
CA ASP A 350 4.17 1.47 -41.35
C ASP A 350 4.96 2.64 -40.74
N GLY A 351 4.43 3.86 -40.85
CA GLY A 351 5.01 5.07 -40.26
C GLY A 351 4.96 5.10 -38.72
N PHE A 352 4.08 4.33 -38.08
CA PHE A 352 3.88 4.32 -36.62
C PHE A 352 5.19 4.08 -35.86
N PHE A 353 5.94 3.04 -36.24
CA PHE A 353 7.19 2.69 -35.58
C PHE A 353 8.28 3.75 -35.73
N SER A 354 8.20 4.54 -36.81
CA SER A 354 9.17 5.60 -37.13
C SER A 354 8.77 6.97 -36.60
N ARG A 355 7.49 7.16 -36.21
CA ARG A 355 6.99 8.42 -35.66
C ARG A 355 7.75 8.78 -34.40
N PHE A 356 8.30 9.99 -34.39
CA PHE A 356 9.15 10.50 -33.32
C PHE A 356 8.33 11.43 -32.42
N ILE A 357 8.35 11.20 -31.11
CA ILE A 357 7.74 12.09 -30.12
C ILE A 357 8.88 12.71 -29.31
N THR A 358 8.83 14.02 -29.12
CA THR A 358 9.79 14.79 -28.32
C THR A 358 9.11 15.25 -27.04
N ALA A 359 9.68 14.91 -25.89
CA ALA A 359 9.24 15.43 -24.60
C ALA A 359 9.56 16.92 -24.45
N PRO A 360 8.90 17.63 -23.53
CA PRO A 360 9.15 19.07 -23.29
C PRO A 360 10.62 19.41 -22.97
N ASN A 361 11.40 18.45 -22.45
CA ASN A 361 12.83 18.60 -22.16
C ASN A 361 13.75 18.39 -23.38
N GLY A 362 13.21 18.24 -24.58
CA GLY A 362 13.96 18.06 -25.83
C GLY A 362 14.46 16.64 -26.09
N THR A 363 14.21 15.68 -25.18
CA THR A 363 14.51 14.26 -25.42
C THR A 363 13.38 13.66 -26.23
N GLY A 364 13.68 13.03 -27.36
CA GLY A 364 12.67 12.33 -28.14
C GLY A 364 13.08 10.92 -28.51
N MET A 365 12.08 10.10 -28.80
CA MET A 365 12.25 8.73 -29.25
C MET A 365 11.11 8.33 -30.16
N SER A 366 11.34 7.28 -30.96
CA SER A 366 10.27 6.70 -31.77
C SER A 366 9.24 5.96 -30.90
N HIS A 367 8.00 5.83 -31.36
CA HIS A 367 6.99 5.00 -30.68
C HIS A 367 7.50 3.57 -30.45
N ALA A 368 8.18 2.98 -31.45
CA ALA A 368 8.76 1.65 -31.35
C ALA A 368 9.71 1.53 -30.15
N THR A 369 10.59 2.53 -29.98
CA THR A 369 11.55 2.56 -28.89
C THR A 369 10.85 2.67 -27.55
N ARG A 370 9.82 3.52 -27.46
CA ARG A 370 9.09 3.76 -26.22
C ARG A 370 8.33 2.54 -25.72
N TYR A 371 7.56 1.89 -26.58
CA TYR A 371 6.84 0.66 -26.22
C TYR A 371 7.82 -0.46 -25.84
N ARG A 372 8.95 -0.61 -26.56
CA ARG A 372 9.99 -1.58 -26.20
C ARG A 372 10.62 -1.31 -24.84
N LEU A 373 10.88 -0.04 -24.51
CA LEU A 373 11.41 0.34 -23.20
C LEU A 373 10.38 0.10 -22.09
N SER A 374 9.12 0.46 -22.32
CA SER A 374 8.01 0.21 -21.37
C SER A 374 7.83 -1.28 -21.06
N ILE A 375 7.86 -2.14 -22.09
CA ILE A 375 7.78 -3.61 -21.91
C ILE A 375 9.04 -4.14 -21.23
N SER A 376 10.23 -3.67 -21.61
CA SER A 376 11.49 -4.12 -20.98
C SER A 376 11.57 -3.73 -19.51
N GLN A 377 11.15 -2.51 -19.18
CA GLN A 377 11.08 -2.04 -17.80
C GLN A 377 10.08 -2.89 -16.99
N PHE A 378 8.90 -3.15 -17.53
CA PHE A 378 7.91 -4.03 -16.88
C PHE A 378 8.51 -5.41 -16.56
N LEU A 379 9.08 -6.08 -17.56
CA LEU A 379 9.64 -7.43 -17.39
C LEU A 379 10.80 -7.43 -16.39
N SER A 380 11.69 -6.43 -16.45
CA SER A 380 12.80 -6.29 -15.51
C SER A 380 12.32 -6.04 -14.08
N SER A 381 11.32 -5.17 -13.88
CA SER A 381 10.75 -4.89 -12.55
C SER A 381 10.07 -6.13 -11.98
N LEU A 382 9.39 -6.91 -12.82
CA LEU A 382 8.74 -8.15 -12.41
C LEU A 382 9.75 -9.25 -12.06
N GLU A 383 10.87 -9.35 -12.79
CA GLU A 383 11.98 -10.25 -12.45
C GLU A 383 12.67 -9.88 -11.13
N GLN A 384 12.74 -8.58 -10.82
CA GLN A 384 13.32 -8.08 -9.58
C GLN A 384 12.34 -8.12 -8.38
N GLY A 385 11.07 -8.47 -8.61
CA GLY A 385 10.03 -8.44 -7.57
C GLY A 385 9.63 -7.03 -7.12
N SER A 386 9.94 -5.99 -7.91
CA SER A 386 9.57 -4.60 -7.58
C SER A 386 8.11 -4.32 -7.97
N PHE A 387 7.17 -4.73 -7.13
CA PHE A 387 5.73 -4.55 -7.41
C PHE A 387 5.31 -3.08 -7.54
N ALA A 388 5.98 -2.16 -6.83
CA ALA A 388 5.75 -0.72 -6.99
C ALA A 388 6.09 -0.24 -8.41
N ASP A 389 7.20 -0.70 -8.99
CA ASP A 389 7.59 -0.34 -10.36
C ASP A 389 6.76 -1.08 -11.40
N VAL A 390 6.35 -2.32 -11.12
CA VAL A 390 5.39 -3.07 -11.94
C VAL A 390 4.07 -2.31 -12.03
N SER A 391 3.52 -1.88 -10.89
CA SER A 391 2.29 -1.07 -10.82
C SER A 391 2.42 0.21 -11.64
N LYS A 392 3.50 0.98 -11.45
CA LYS A 392 3.78 2.20 -12.26
C LYS A 392 3.88 1.90 -13.75
N SER A 393 4.48 0.77 -14.13
CA SER A 393 4.63 0.38 -15.54
C SER A 393 3.30 -0.04 -16.19
N ILE A 394 2.42 -0.70 -15.45
CA ILE A 394 1.04 -1.01 -15.90
C ILE A 394 0.21 0.28 -15.99
N ALA A 395 0.29 1.13 -14.98
CA ALA A 395 -0.44 2.39 -14.89
C ALA A 395 -0.03 3.43 -15.94
N GLY A 396 1.09 3.22 -16.64
CA GLY A 396 1.63 4.18 -17.62
C GLY A 396 2.49 5.29 -17.00
N ASN A 397 2.78 5.22 -15.69
CA ASN A 397 3.54 6.21 -14.92
C ASN A 397 5.04 5.88 -14.77
N GLY A 398 5.57 4.98 -15.59
CA GLY A 398 6.98 4.58 -15.55
C GLY A 398 7.96 5.68 -15.97
N ILE A 399 9.26 5.38 -15.87
CA ILE A 399 10.36 6.27 -16.29
C ILE A 399 10.23 6.64 -17.77
N TYR A 400 9.75 5.68 -18.58
CA TYR A 400 9.42 5.88 -19.99
C TYR A 400 7.89 5.96 -20.21
N SER A 401 7.18 6.61 -19.27
CA SER A 401 5.75 6.91 -19.39
C SER A 401 5.44 7.56 -20.73
N MET A 402 4.21 7.40 -21.21
CA MET A 402 3.50 8.14 -22.28
C MET A 402 3.63 9.68 -22.30
N SER A 403 4.07 10.27 -21.18
CA SER A 403 3.91 11.67 -20.76
C SER A 403 4.47 12.76 -21.69
N ALA A 404 5.07 12.38 -22.82
CA ALA A 404 5.53 13.30 -23.86
C ALA A 404 4.42 13.67 -24.87
N TYR A 405 3.20 13.24 -24.60
CA TYR A 405 2.00 13.75 -25.24
C TYR A 405 1.52 15.08 -24.60
N ALA A 406 2.11 15.50 -23.47
CA ALA A 406 1.85 16.79 -22.82
C ALA A 406 2.72 17.93 -23.38
#